data_AF-A0A5B7AHG2-F1
#
_entry.id   AF-A0A5B7AHG2-F1
#
_cell.length_a   1.000
_cell.length_b   1.000
_cell.length_c   1.000
_cell.angle_alpha   90.00
_cell.angle_beta   90.00
_cell.angle_gamma   90.00
#
_symmetry.space_group_name_H-M   'P 1'
#
loop_
_entity.id
_entity.type
_entity.pdbx_description
1 polymer ?
#
loop_
_entity_poly.entity_id
_entity_poly.type
_entity_poly.pdbx_seq_one_letter_code
_entity_poly.pdbx_strand_id
1 'polypeptide(L)'
;KLWMKGHKVIVLDAPLLFEAKIDKWTKPIIVVWVDPETQLRRLMARDRTSVEEAKNRINAQMPLDLKQSKADIVIDNTGSLEDLDESFRKVLAQVTKPLTWSEFGLSRQGAFLAFISVLVGVLICRKTLQ
;
A
#
# COMPACT_ATOMS: atom_id res chain seq x y z
N LYS A 1 8.84 -15.31 -4.78
CA LYS A 1 8.29 -13.93 -4.63
C LYS A 1 6.83 -13.94 -5.09
N LEU A 2 5.87 -13.42 -4.30
CA LEU A 2 4.41 -13.59 -4.51
C LEU A 2 3.91 -13.17 -5.90
N TRP A 3 4.49 -12.13 -6.50
CA TRP A 3 4.17 -11.69 -7.85
C TRP A 3 4.47 -12.73 -8.95
N MET A 4 5.44 -13.62 -8.74
CA MET A 4 5.72 -14.72 -9.68
C MET A 4 4.67 -15.83 -9.60
N LYS A 5 3.92 -15.91 -8.48
CA LYS A 5 2.79 -16.83 -8.31
C LYS A 5 1.47 -16.27 -8.84
N GLY A 6 1.48 -15.09 -9.48
CA GLY A 6 0.29 -14.47 -10.06
C GLY A 6 -0.59 -13.70 -9.07
N HIS A 7 -0.12 -13.43 -7.84
CA HIS A 7 -0.86 -12.57 -6.91
C HIS A 7 -0.94 -11.14 -7.45
N LYS A 8 -2.17 -10.63 -7.57
CA LYS A 8 -2.46 -9.28 -8.09
C LYS A 8 -2.26 -8.19 -7.04
N VAL A 9 -2.51 -8.52 -5.78
CA VAL A 9 -2.36 -7.63 -4.62
C VAL A 9 -1.37 -8.25 -3.66
N ILE A 10 -0.42 -7.45 -3.18
CA ILE A 10 0.59 -7.84 -2.19
C ILE A 10 0.60 -6.75 -1.12
N VAL A 11 0.37 -7.13 0.13
CA VAL A 11 0.40 -6.21 1.27
C VAL A 11 1.79 -6.27 1.88
N LEU A 12 2.43 -5.11 2.05
CA LEU A 12 3.67 -4.95 2.79
C LEU A 12 3.35 -4.30 4.13
N ASP A 13 3.45 -5.08 5.22
CA ASP A 13 3.38 -4.54 6.57
C ASP A 13 4.78 -4.05 6.99
N ALA A 14 4.93 -2.73 7.08
CA ALA A 14 6.21 -2.07 7.34
C ALA A 14 6.03 -0.85 8.25
N PRO A 15 6.32 -0.98 9.56
CA PRO A 15 6.23 0.15 10.49
C PRO A 15 7.13 1.34 10.13
N LEU A 16 8.28 1.05 9.51
CA LEU A 16 9.30 2.04 9.11
C LEU A 16 9.26 2.37 7.60
N LEU A 17 8.09 2.23 6.95
CA LEU A 17 7.94 2.38 5.50
C LEU A 17 8.57 3.68 4.97
N PHE A 18 8.29 4.80 5.63
CA PHE A 18 8.77 6.13 5.22
C PHE A 18 10.23 6.35 5.61
N GLU A 19 10.61 5.93 6.80
CA GLU A 19 11.96 6.03 7.34
C GLU A 19 12.96 5.27 6.46
N ALA A 20 12.55 4.11 5.93
CA ALA A 20 13.32 3.28 5.00
C ALA A 20 13.19 3.72 3.53
N LYS A 21 12.41 4.76 3.21
CA LYS A 21 12.16 5.26 1.85
C LYS A 21 11.57 4.21 0.88
N ILE A 22 10.82 3.25 1.43
CA ILE A 22 10.18 2.16 0.66
C ILE A 22 8.87 2.64 0.03
N ASP A 23 8.28 3.71 0.57
CA ASP A 23 7.09 4.42 0.09
C ASP A 23 7.10 4.71 -1.42
N LYS A 24 8.28 4.94 -2.01
CA LYS A 24 8.47 5.17 -3.45
C LYS A 24 8.14 3.98 -4.34
N TRP A 25 8.16 2.77 -3.78
CA TRP A 25 8.01 1.50 -4.51
C TRP A 25 6.69 0.79 -4.22
N THR A 26 5.88 1.33 -3.30
CA THR A 26 4.66 0.71 -2.82
C THR A 26 3.50 1.69 -2.93
N LYS A 27 2.50 1.33 -3.73
CA LYS A 27 1.27 2.11 -3.90
C LYS A 27 0.04 1.18 -3.98
N PRO A 28 -1.11 1.58 -3.43
CA PRO A 28 -1.30 2.73 -2.53
C PRO A 28 -0.67 2.49 -1.15
N ILE A 29 -0.32 3.57 -0.46
CA ILE A 29 0.14 3.59 0.94
C ILE A 29 -1.08 3.74 1.84
N ILE A 30 -1.26 2.77 2.74
CA ILE A 30 -2.36 2.75 3.70
C ILE A 30 -1.78 2.93 5.09
N VAL A 31 -2.30 3.92 5.83
CA VAL A 31 -1.92 4.15 7.23
C VAL A 31 -3.12 3.86 8.12
N VAL A 32 -2.91 2.98 9.11
CA VAL A 32 -3.86 2.79 10.21
C VAL A 32 -3.50 3.80 11.29
N TRP A 33 -4.35 4.82 11.43
CA TRP A 33 -4.15 5.94 12.34
C TRP A 33 -4.97 5.77 13.61
N VAL A 34 -4.47 6.32 14.70
CA VAL A 34 -5.17 6.40 15.98
C VAL A 34 -4.65 7.62 16.74
N ASP A 35 -5.47 8.20 17.63
CA ASP A 35 -5.05 9.33 18.45
C ASP A 35 -3.86 8.96 19.38
N PRO A 36 -3.01 9.93 19.77
CA PRO A 36 -1.81 9.65 20.57
C PRO A 36 -2.09 9.00 21.93
N GLU A 37 -3.22 9.33 22.57
CA GLU A 37 -3.58 8.80 23.89
C GLU A 37 -3.96 7.32 23.77
N THR A 38 -4.80 6.97 22.80
CA THR A 38 -5.15 5.59 22.49
C THR A 38 -3.94 4.79 22.01
N GLN A 39 -3.05 5.38 21.22
CA GLN A 39 -1.79 4.73 20.80
C GLN A 39 -0.97 4.31 22.01
N LEU A 40 -0.71 5.24 22.93
CA LEU A 40 0.06 5.02 24.14
C LEU A 40 -0.60 3.95 25.02
N ARG A 41 -1.89 4.10 25.29
CA ARG A 41 -2.66 3.17 26.13
C ARG A 41 -2.65 1.75 25.57
N ARG A 42 -2.88 1.57 24.26
CA ARG A 42 -2.87 0.26 23.60
C ARG A 42 -1.46 -0.35 23.57
N LEU A 43 -0.43 0.47 23.34
CA LEU A 43 0.95 0.01 23.34
C LEU A 43 1.36 -0.52 24.72
N MET A 44 1.07 0.24 25.78
CA MET A 44 1.33 -0.18 27.16
C MET A 44 0.58 -1.46 27.53
N ALA A 45 -0.70 -1.57 27.17
CA ALA A 45 -1.50 -2.76 27.45
C ALA A 45 -0.97 -4.01 26.74
N ARG A 46 -0.53 -3.86 25.48
CA ARG A 46 0.00 -4.96 24.67
C ARG A 46 1.38 -5.42 25.13
N ASP A 47 2.29 -4.47 25.34
CA ASP A 47 3.71 -4.75 25.57
C ASP A 47 4.07 -4.81 27.06
N ARG A 48 3.14 -4.44 27.96
CA ARG A 48 3.33 -4.39 29.43
C ARG A 48 4.50 -3.50 29.86
N THR A 49 4.67 -2.37 29.17
CA THR A 49 5.75 -1.40 29.38
C THR A 49 5.31 -0.22 30.24
N SER A 50 6.28 0.52 30.80
CA SER A 50 5.98 1.80 31.46
C SER A 50 5.53 2.87 30.45
N VAL A 51 4.99 3.98 30.96
CA VAL A 51 4.60 5.14 30.13
C VAL A 51 5.82 5.71 29.42
N GLU A 52 6.96 5.81 30.10
CA GLU A 52 8.21 6.37 29.60
C GLU A 52 8.78 5.50 28.47
N GLU A 53 8.82 4.19 28.67
CA GLU A 53 9.27 3.23 27.65
C GLU A 53 8.38 3.28 26.40
N ALA A 54 7.05 3.31 26.60
CA ALA A 54 6.10 3.39 25.50
C ALA A 54 6.25 4.72 24.72
N LYS A 55 6.41 5.85 25.42
CA LYS A 55 6.68 7.16 24.79
C LYS A 55 8.00 7.16 24.02
N ASN A 56 9.07 6.62 24.60
CA ASN A 56 10.36 6.50 23.93
C ASN A 56 10.25 5.68 22.64
N ARG A 57 9.47 4.59 22.67
CA ARG A 57 9.23 3.76 21.49
C ARG A 57 8.43 4.48 20.39
N ILE A 58 7.39 5.22 20.77
CA ILE A 58 6.58 6.03 19.84
C ILE A 58 7.46 7.11 19.21
N ASN A 59 8.24 7.82 20.03
CA ASN A 59 9.11 8.92 19.60
C ASN A 59 10.32 8.46 18.78
N ALA A 60 10.71 7.19 18.84
CA ALA A 60 11.77 6.63 18.02
C ALA A 60 11.38 6.47 16.53
N GLN A 61 10.10 6.63 16.19
CA GLN A 61 9.58 6.54 14.84
C GLN A 61 9.06 7.88 14.35
N MET A 62 8.80 7.99 13.04
CA MET A 62 8.10 9.15 12.51
C MET A 62 6.70 9.26 13.16
N PRO A 63 6.29 10.47 13.61
CA PRO A 63 4.97 10.72 14.17
C PRO A 63 3.84 10.18 13.29
N LEU A 64 2.82 9.59 13.93
CA LEU A 64 1.72 8.95 13.21
C LEU A 64 0.92 9.94 12.35
N ASP A 65 0.75 11.18 12.82
CA ASP A 65 0.10 12.26 12.07
C ASP A 65 0.88 12.64 10.81
N LEU A 66 2.22 12.60 10.88
CA LEU A 66 3.05 12.81 9.69
C LEU A 66 2.93 11.65 8.70
N LYS A 67 2.80 10.40 9.18
CA LYS A 67 2.50 9.25 8.33
C LYS A 67 1.13 9.40 7.66
N GLN A 68 0.12 9.83 8.42
CA GLN A 68 -1.24 10.08 7.95
C GLN A 68 -1.25 11.10 6.80
N SER A 69 -0.56 12.24 6.96
CA SER A 69 -0.49 13.28 5.92
C SER A 69 0.19 12.84 4.60
N LYS A 70 0.94 11.74 4.63
CA LYS A 70 1.66 11.18 3.47
C LYS A 70 0.97 9.94 2.87
N ALA A 71 -0.10 9.45 3.50
CA ALA A 71 -0.79 8.25 3.07
C ALA A 71 -1.71 8.53 1.88
N ASP A 72 -1.88 7.53 1.00
CA ASP A 72 -2.89 7.59 -0.05
C ASP A 72 -4.28 7.25 0.54
N ILE A 73 -4.32 6.41 1.58
CA ILE A 73 -5.54 6.00 2.29
C ILE A 73 -5.26 5.97 3.80
N VAL A 74 -6.19 6.51 4.59
CA VAL A 74 -6.13 6.47 6.06
C VAL A 74 -7.28 5.64 6.59
N ILE A 75 -6.99 4.71 7.49
CA ILE A 75 -7.99 3.97 8.27
C ILE A 75 -7.93 4.50 9.70
N ASP A 76 -9.02 5.12 10.16
CA ASP A 76 -9.16 5.54 11.55
C ASP A 76 -9.49 4.32 12.43
N ASN A 77 -8.67 4.09 13.45
CA ASN A 77 -8.79 2.99 14.41
C ASN A 77 -9.03 3.50 15.84
N THR A 78 -9.56 4.71 16.00
CA THR A 78 -9.99 5.26 17.29
C THR A 78 -11.30 4.64 17.78
N GLY A 79 -12.17 4.23 16.85
CA GLY A 79 -13.48 3.64 17.12
C GLY A 79 -13.45 2.18 17.60
N SER A 80 -14.60 1.53 17.45
CA SER A 80 -14.83 0.12 17.73
C SER A 80 -14.18 -0.80 16.69
N LEU A 81 -14.18 -2.11 16.98
CA LEU A 81 -13.70 -3.10 16.01
C LEU A 81 -14.62 -3.17 14.79
N GLU A 82 -15.90 -2.90 14.98
CA GLU A 82 -16.92 -2.82 13.95
C GLU A 82 -16.66 -1.63 13.01
N ASP A 83 -16.33 -0.45 13.55
CA ASP A 83 -15.96 0.74 12.76
C ASP A 83 -14.71 0.46 11.91
N LEU A 84 -13.75 -0.27 12.49
CA LEU A 84 -12.54 -0.69 11.80
C LEU A 84 -12.85 -1.68 10.68
N ASP A 85 -13.71 -2.67 10.91
CA ASP A 85 -14.11 -3.65 9.89
C ASP A 85 -14.82 -2.97 8.73
N GLU A 86 -15.72 -2.02 9.00
CA GLU A 86 -16.41 -1.26 7.95
C GLU A 86 -15.42 -0.43 7.11
N SER A 87 -14.51 0.28 7.78
CA SER A 87 -13.47 1.07 7.12
C SER A 87 -12.54 0.18 6.29
N PHE A 88 -12.14 -0.96 6.83
CA PHE A 88 -11.31 -1.93 6.14
C PHE A 88 -12.00 -2.50 4.89
N ARG A 89 -13.30 -2.82 4.95
CA ARG A 89 -14.06 -3.29 3.78
C ARG A 89 -14.07 -2.26 2.66
N LYS A 90 -14.22 -0.97 2.99
CA LYS A 90 -14.15 0.13 2.01
C LYS A 90 -12.78 0.19 1.34
N VAL A 91 -11.70 0.06 2.11
CA VAL A 91 -10.33 0.03 1.56
C VAL A 91 -10.09 -1.22 0.73
N LEU A 92 -10.51 -2.39 1.20
CA LEU A 92 -10.38 -3.66 0.47
C LEU A 92 -11.07 -3.58 -0.89
N ALA A 93 -12.28 -3.03 -0.94
CA ALA A 93 -13.00 -2.82 -2.19
C ALA A 93 -12.29 -1.85 -3.13
N GLN A 94 -11.55 -0.85 -2.62
CA GLN A 94 -10.77 0.09 -3.44
C GLN A 94 -9.51 -0.56 -4.02
N VAL A 95 -8.76 -1.32 -3.21
CA VAL A 95 -7.47 -1.91 -3.64
C VAL A 95 -7.62 -3.17 -4.49
N THR A 96 -8.80 -3.78 -4.50
CA THR A 96 -9.11 -4.98 -5.30
C THR A 96 -9.81 -4.67 -6.61
N LYS A 97 -10.10 -3.40 -6.91
CA LYS A 97 -10.71 -3.02 -8.20
C LYS A 97 -9.80 -3.46 -9.36
N PRO A 98 -10.37 -3.95 -10.47
CA PRO A 98 -9.59 -4.20 -11.67
C PRO A 98 -8.98 -2.88 -12.16
N LEU A 99 -7.76 -2.97 -12.73
CA LEU A 99 -7.11 -1.83 -13.36
C LEU A 99 -8.00 -1.28 -14.46
N THR A 100 -8.12 0.05 -14.50
CA THR A 100 -8.73 0.76 -15.63
C THR A 100 -7.87 0.60 -16.88
N TRP A 101 -8.40 0.88 -18.07
CA TRP A 101 -7.65 0.77 -19.33
C TRP A 101 -6.40 1.66 -19.37
N SER A 102 -6.44 2.86 -18.75
CA SER A 102 -5.29 3.75 -18.64
C SER A 102 -4.21 3.17 -17.72
N GLU A 103 -4.60 2.66 -16.55
CA GLU A 103 -3.68 2.01 -15.61
C GLU A 103 -3.12 0.71 -16.19
N PHE A 104 -3.93 -0.07 -16.93
CA PHE A 104 -3.48 -1.26 -17.63
C PHE A 104 -2.42 -0.91 -18.69
N GLY A 105 -2.64 0.13 -19.49
CA GLY A 105 -1.68 0.58 -20.50
C GLY A 105 -0.33 1.01 -19.90
N LEU A 106 -0.36 1.68 -18.75
CA LEU A 106 0.84 2.06 -17.97
C LEU A 106 1.46 0.90 -17.18
N SER A 107 0.73 -0.20 -17.00
CA SER A 107 1.24 -1.37 -16.29
C SER A 107 2.31 -2.09 -17.12
N ARG A 108 3.16 -2.86 -16.43
CA ARG A 108 4.19 -3.70 -17.08
C ARG A 108 3.59 -4.68 -18.10
N GLN A 109 2.38 -5.19 -17.83
CA GLN A 109 1.69 -6.09 -18.75
C GLN A 109 1.21 -5.36 -20.01
N GLY A 110 0.63 -4.16 -19.86
CA GLY A 110 0.21 -3.33 -20.99
C GLY A 110 1.37 -2.90 -21.87
N ALA A 111 2.48 -2.44 -21.28
CA ALA A 111 3.70 -2.08 -22.01
C ALA A 111 4.28 -3.28 -22.79
N PHE A 112 4.30 -4.46 -22.18
CA PHE A 112 4.78 -5.68 -22.83
C PHE A 112 3.87 -6.11 -23.99
N LEU A 113 2.54 -6.03 -23.81
CA LEU A 113 1.57 -6.29 -24.87
C LEU A 113 1.74 -5.31 -26.03
N ALA A 114 1.83 -4.00 -25.76
CA ALA A 114 2.06 -2.99 -26.79
C ALA A 114 3.36 -3.25 -27.58
N PHE A 115 4.43 -3.64 -26.88
CA PHE A 115 5.69 -4.00 -27.53
C PHE A 115 5.55 -5.22 -28.45
N ILE A 116 4.91 -6.30 -27.98
CA ILE A 116 4.64 -7.48 -28.81
C ILE A 116 3.79 -7.10 -30.04
N SER A 117 2.75 -6.30 -29.86
CA SER A 117 1.88 -5.84 -30.95
C SER A 117 2.67 -5.12 -32.04
N VAL A 118 3.57 -4.20 -31.66
CA VAL A 118 4.44 -3.48 -32.60
C VAL A 118 5.39 -4.44 -33.31
N LEU A 119 6.01 -5.37 -32.58
CA LEU A 119 6.99 -6.29 -33.13
C LEU A 119 6.35 -7.27 -34.14
N VAL A 120 5.16 -7.79 -33.82
CA VAL A 120 4.34 -8.61 -34.73
C VAL A 120 3.91 -7.79 -35.95
N GLY A 121 3.44 -6.56 -35.75
CA GLY A 121 3.06 -5.66 -36.84
C GLY A 121 4.20 -5.39 -37.83
N VAL A 122 5.41 -5.11 -37.31
CA VAL A 122 6.62 -4.91 -38.13
C VAL A 122 7.00 -6.18 -38.90
N LEU A 123 6.91 -7.35 -38.27
CA LEU A 123 7.17 -8.64 -38.91
C LEU A 123 6.18 -8.92 -40.06
N ILE A 124 4.88 -8.67 -39.83
CA ILE A 124 3.84 -8.85 -40.85
C ILE A 124 4.05 -7.88 -42.02
N CYS A 125 4.31 -6.59 -41.74
CA CYS A 125 4.60 -5.61 -42.78
C CYS A 125 5.83 -6.01 -43.62
N ARG A 126 6.92 -6.45 -42.97
CA ARG A 126 8.11 -6.96 -43.68
C ARG A 126 7.80 -8.15 -44.57
N LYS A 127 6.99 -9.11 -44.09
CA LYS A 127 6.57 -10.29 -44.86
C LYS A 127 5.65 -9.96 -46.04
N THR A 128 4.91 -8.86 -45.96
CA THR A 128 3.97 -8.44 -47.03
C THR A 128 4.67 -7.59 -48.10
N LEU A 129 5.82 -7.00 -47.76
CA LEU A 129 6.65 -6.18 -48.65
C LEU A 129 7.76 -6.98 -49.37
N GLN A 130 7.92 -8.27 -49.07
CA GLN A 130 8.81 -9.22 -49.76
C GLN A 130 7.99 -10.19 -50.60
#